data_AF-A0A496UJC9-F1
#
_entry.id   AF-A0A496UJC9-F1
#
_cell.length_a   1.000
_cell.length_b   1.000
_cell.length_c   1.000
_cell.angle_alpha   90.00
_cell.angle_beta   90.00
_cell.angle_gamma   90.00
#
_symmetry.space_group_name_H-M   'P 1'
#
loop_
_entity.id
_entity.type
_entity.pdbx_description
1 polymer ?
#
loop_
_entity_poly.entity_id
_entity_poly.type
_entity_poly.pdbx_seq_one_letter_code
_entity_poly.pdbx_strand_id
1 'polypeptide(L)'
;MKWSLTAITFLLILLAAGCGGEAADRSDDTSDQAEEIAGPEALGNRVADVYEEMYASLNEVVNRGLTAEELWPLIAAMKEDYISQFVELGAVREGMTEEQKQAANRALTSRFYDLDQDIFNSVNDAIILYRDLDNSLANEISQMNILTQYADYELLKQQEPQEAVRLGIQ
;
A
#
# COMPACT_ATOMS: atom_id res chain seq x y z
N MET A 1 9.33 -28.50 -38.89
CA MET A 1 8.88 -27.68 -40.03
C MET A 1 9.67 -26.39 -40.02
N LYS A 2 10.48 -26.17 -41.05
CA LYS A 2 11.36 -25.00 -41.25
C LYS A 2 10.61 -23.97 -42.09
N TRP A 3 10.44 -22.75 -41.59
CA TRP A 3 10.04 -21.56 -42.37
C TRP A 3 10.81 -20.38 -41.76
N SER A 4 12.03 -20.13 -42.25
CA SER A 4 12.37 -19.18 -43.32
C SER A 4 12.19 -17.72 -42.91
N LEU A 5 13.33 -17.12 -42.54
CA LEU A 5 13.63 -15.69 -42.58
C LEU A 5 13.13 -15.10 -43.92
N THR A 6 12.40 -13.99 -43.87
CA THR A 6 12.39 -13.01 -44.96
C THR A 6 12.39 -11.63 -44.33
N ALA A 7 13.56 -11.00 -44.36
CA ALA A 7 13.72 -9.58 -44.08
C ALA A 7 13.15 -8.80 -45.27
N ILE A 8 12.21 -7.90 -45.01
CA ILE A 8 11.83 -6.84 -45.93
C ILE A 8 11.96 -5.52 -45.19
N THR A 9 13.09 -4.86 -45.45
CA THR A 9 13.34 -3.47 -45.14
C THR A 9 12.45 -2.63 -46.04
N PHE A 10 11.50 -1.89 -45.48
CA PHE A 10 10.84 -0.77 -46.15
C PHE A 10 11.10 0.49 -45.35
N LEU A 11 12.07 1.26 -45.84
CA LEU A 11 12.30 2.65 -45.50
C LEU A 11 11.32 3.49 -46.31
N LEU A 12 10.39 4.18 -45.63
CA LEU A 12 9.56 5.22 -46.23
C LEU A 12 9.50 6.40 -45.25
N ILE A 13 10.38 7.36 -45.51
CA ILE A 13 10.31 8.70 -44.93
C ILE A 13 9.28 9.46 -45.75
N LEU A 14 8.17 9.84 -45.12
CA LEU A 14 7.27 10.87 -45.61
C LEU A 14 7.07 11.90 -44.49
N LEU A 15 7.76 13.02 -44.63
CA LEU A 15 7.48 14.28 -43.94
C LEU A 15 6.26 14.91 -44.63
N ALA A 16 5.14 14.97 -43.92
CA ALA A 16 4.04 15.86 -44.24
C ALA A 16 3.61 16.58 -42.97
N ALA A 17 4.03 17.84 -42.85
CA ALA A 17 3.43 18.80 -41.94
C ALA A 17 2.07 19.22 -42.54
N GLY A 18 0.98 18.96 -41.82
CA GLY A 18 -0.38 19.29 -42.24
C GLY A 18 -1.33 19.23 -41.05
N CYS A 19 -1.65 20.42 -40.55
CA CYS A 19 -2.53 20.74 -39.42
C CYS A 19 -3.95 20.14 -39.53
N GLY A 20 -4.51 19.68 -38.39
CA GLY A 20 -5.96 19.57 -38.19
C GLY A 20 -6.47 18.16 -37.90
N GLY A 21 -6.61 17.83 -36.62
CA GLY A 21 -7.28 16.61 -36.17
C GLY A 21 -7.00 16.32 -34.70
N GLU A 22 -7.84 16.85 -33.83
CA GLU A 22 -7.93 16.50 -32.41
C GLU A 22 -8.04 14.97 -32.26
N ALA A 23 -6.92 14.34 -31.89
CA ALA A 23 -6.87 12.96 -31.48
C ALA A 23 -6.42 12.96 -30.03
N ALA A 24 -7.36 12.59 -29.16
CA ALA A 24 -7.21 12.44 -27.73
C ALA A 24 -5.84 11.89 -27.34
N ASP A 25 -5.12 12.74 -26.63
CA ASP A 25 -4.04 12.41 -25.74
C ASP A 25 -4.51 11.29 -24.80
N ARG A 26 -4.17 10.05 -25.13
CA ARG A 26 -4.07 8.97 -24.15
C ARG A 26 -2.60 8.93 -23.73
N SER A 27 -2.22 9.95 -22.98
CA SER A 27 -1.14 9.81 -22.02
C SER A 27 -1.60 8.76 -21.01
N ASP A 28 -0.93 7.62 -21.09
CA ASP A 28 -0.95 6.51 -20.15
C ASP A 28 -0.39 7.03 -18.82
N ASP A 29 -1.25 7.74 -18.07
CA ASP A 29 -0.93 8.32 -16.76
C ASP A 29 -1.24 7.28 -15.67
N THR A 30 -0.44 6.24 -15.65
CA THR A 30 -0.44 5.24 -14.57
C THR A 30 1.00 4.83 -14.24
N SER A 31 1.87 5.83 -14.15
CA SER A 31 3.25 5.66 -13.66
C SER A 31 3.65 6.69 -12.60
N ASP A 32 2.70 7.40 -12.01
CA ASP A 32 2.92 8.58 -11.16
C ASP A 32 2.69 8.34 -9.65
N GLN A 33 3.12 7.18 -9.12
CA GLN A 33 3.09 6.92 -7.66
C GLN A 33 4.36 6.28 -7.10
N ALA A 34 5.52 6.62 -7.67
CA ALA A 34 6.78 6.51 -6.95
C ALA A 34 7.33 7.93 -6.73
N GLU A 35 6.64 8.69 -5.89
CA GLU A 35 7.25 9.93 -5.35
C GLU A 35 8.53 9.50 -4.63
N GLU A 36 9.68 9.91 -5.15
CA GLU A 36 10.97 9.58 -4.55
C GLU A 36 10.95 10.06 -3.10
N ILE A 37 11.07 9.13 -2.14
CA ILE A 37 11.03 9.44 -0.71
C ILE A 37 12.22 10.34 -0.36
N ALA A 38 11.97 11.65 -0.34
CA ALA A 38 12.99 12.69 -0.25
C ALA A 38 13.51 12.91 1.18
N GLY A 39 13.97 11.84 1.84
CA GLY A 39 14.58 11.87 3.16
C GLY A 39 13.72 11.24 4.28
N PRO A 40 14.22 11.25 5.52
CA PRO A 40 13.62 10.50 6.62
C PRO A 40 12.23 11.00 7.04
N GLU A 41 12.01 12.32 7.06
CA GLU A 41 10.71 12.89 7.42
C GLU A 41 9.63 12.55 6.37
N ALA A 42 10.01 12.57 5.09
CA ALA A 42 9.13 12.15 4.00
C ALA A 42 8.74 10.66 4.12
N LEU A 43 9.69 9.79 4.52
CA LEU A 43 9.38 8.38 4.79
C LEU A 43 8.35 8.22 5.91
N GLY A 44 8.56 8.90 7.05
CA GLY A 44 7.65 8.83 8.18
C GLY A 44 6.25 9.33 7.83
N ASN A 45 6.16 10.42 7.06
CA ASN A 45 4.89 10.94 6.56
C ASN A 45 4.22 9.96 5.60
N ARG A 46 4.96 9.36 4.66
CA ARG A 46 4.39 8.40 3.71
C ARG A 46 3.85 7.15 4.40
N VAL A 47 4.55 6.64 5.43
CA VAL A 47 4.03 5.53 6.25
C VAL A 47 2.69 5.91 6.91
N ALA A 48 2.56 7.15 7.41
CA ALA A 48 1.30 7.64 7.96
C ALA A 48 0.21 7.77 6.89
N ASP A 49 0.53 8.28 5.69
CA ASP A 49 -0.42 8.40 4.58
C ASP A 49 -0.98 7.03 4.16
N VAL A 50 -0.11 6.03 3.99
CA VAL A 50 -0.53 4.65 3.66
C VAL A 50 -1.42 4.08 4.76
N TYR A 51 -1.12 4.36 6.03
CA TYR A 51 -1.95 3.92 7.16
C TYR A 51 -3.32 4.62 7.20
N GLU A 52 -3.38 5.91 6.89
CA GLU A 52 -4.63 6.68 6.77
C GLU A 52 -5.48 6.15 5.61
N GLU A 53 -4.88 5.94 4.43
CA GLU A 53 -5.53 5.36 3.25
C GLU A 53 -6.11 3.97 3.57
N MET A 54 -5.35 3.15 4.30
CA MET A 54 -5.80 1.84 4.76
C MET A 54 -7.01 1.94 5.69
N TYR A 55 -6.97 2.83 6.68
CA TYR A 55 -8.09 2.99 7.62
C TYR A 55 -9.34 3.56 6.95
N ALA A 56 -9.18 4.49 6.00
CA ALA A 56 -10.29 4.98 5.20
C ALA A 56 -10.93 3.86 4.36
N SER A 57 -10.11 3.06 3.68
CA SER A 57 -10.56 1.92 2.87
C SER A 57 -11.22 0.84 3.73
N LEU A 58 -10.63 0.52 4.89
CA LEU A 58 -11.18 -0.41 5.85
C LEU A 58 -12.55 0.05 6.34
N ASN A 59 -12.66 1.32 6.73
CA ASN A 59 -13.91 1.95 7.16
C ASN A 59 -14.99 1.86 6.09
N GLU A 60 -14.66 2.16 4.83
CA GLU A 60 -15.61 2.00 3.72
C GLU A 60 -16.10 0.55 3.64
N VAL A 61 -15.17 -0.41 3.62
CA VAL A 61 -15.50 -1.83 3.40
C VAL A 61 -16.34 -2.42 4.53
N VAL A 62 -16.00 -2.16 5.79
CA VAL A 62 -16.73 -2.73 6.94
C VAL A 62 -18.13 -2.14 7.13
N ASN A 63 -18.38 -0.93 6.63
CA ASN A 63 -19.68 -0.25 6.73
C ASN A 63 -20.63 -0.54 5.55
N ARG A 64 -20.26 -1.40 4.59
CA ARG A 64 -21.12 -1.76 3.44
C ARG A 64 -22.29 -2.69 3.77
N GLY A 65 -22.41 -3.15 5.02
CA GLY A 65 -23.46 -4.07 5.45
C GLY A 65 -23.31 -5.48 4.85
N LEU A 66 -22.07 -5.90 4.58
CA LEU A 66 -21.75 -7.23 4.07
C LEU A 66 -21.93 -8.29 5.15
N THR A 67 -22.13 -9.53 4.73
CA THR A 67 -22.01 -10.67 5.65
C THR A 67 -20.54 -10.97 5.98
N ALA A 68 -20.29 -11.73 7.04
CA ALA A 68 -18.92 -12.14 7.39
C ALA A 68 -18.25 -12.93 6.24
N GLU A 69 -18.99 -13.82 5.56
CA GLU A 69 -18.49 -14.61 4.43
C GLU A 69 -18.05 -13.72 3.25
N GLU A 70 -18.80 -12.66 2.96
CA GLU A 70 -18.46 -11.71 1.89
C GLU A 70 -17.32 -10.75 2.28
N LEU A 71 -17.23 -10.41 3.56
CA LEU A 71 -16.24 -9.47 4.07
C LEU A 71 -14.85 -10.09 4.20
N TRP A 72 -14.75 -11.35 4.60
CA TRP A 72 -13.50 -12.10 4.74
C TRP A 72 -12.51 -11.94 3.58
N PRO A 73 -12.87 -12.26 2.33
CA PRO A 73 -11.94 -12.15 1.21
C PRO A 73 -11.50 -10.71 0.94
N LEU A 74 -12.33 -9.71 1.26
CA LEU A 74 -11.97 -8.30 1.10
C LEU A 74 -10.93 -7.86 2.14
N ILE A 75 -11.13 -8.23 3.41
CA ILE A 75 -10.18 -7.92 4.48
C ILE A 75 -8.84 -8.61 4.25
N ALA A 76 -8.85 -9.89 3.87
CA ALA A 76 -7.62 -10.63 3.60
C ALA A 76 -6.83 -10.04 2.41
N ALA A 77 -7.52 -9.70 1.31
CA ALA A 77 -6.87 -9.07 0.17
C ALA A 77 -6.32 -7.68 0.51
N MET A 78 -7.09 -6.87 1.25
CA MET A 78 -6.67 -5.55 1.72
C MET A 78 -5.42 -5.64 2.61
N LYS A 79 -5.38 -6.60 3.54
CA LYS A 79 -4.23 -6.79 4.43
C LYS A 79 -2.96 -7.08 3.64
N GLU A 80 -2.99 -8.02 2.67
CA GLU A 80 -1.81 -8.33 1.86
C GLU A 80 -1.37 -7.15 0.99
N ASP A 81 -2.31 -6.37 0.44
CA ASP A 81 -1.99 -5.19 -0.35
C ASP A 81 -1.24 -4.14 0.48
N TYR A 82 -1.75 -3.80 1.67
CA TYR A 82 -1.08 -2.84 2.55
C TYR A 82 0.20 -3.39 3.17
N ILE A 83 0.29 -4.70 3.44
CA ILE A 83 1.57 -5.33 3.82
C ILE A 83 2.61 -5.06 2.74
N SER A 84 2.29 -5.26 1.45
CA SER A 84 3.22 -5.00 0.34
C SER A 84 3.71 -3.55 0.36
N GLN A 85 2.79 -2.59 0.51
CA GLN A 85 3.13 -1.16 0.56
C GLN A 85 4.04 -0.82 1.75
N PHE A 86 3.73 -1.32 2.94
CA PHE A 86 4.58 -1.08 4.13
C PHE A 86 5.94 -1.77 4.01
N VAL A 87 6.02 -2.95 3.41
CA VAL A 87 7.28 -3.65 3.15
C VAL A 87 8.16 -2.84 2.21
N GLU A 88 7.61 -2.24 1.15
CA GLU A 88 8.36 -1.36 0.24
C GLU A 88 8.94 -0.14 0.97
N LEU A 89 8.15 0.49 1.84
CA LEU A 89 8.62 1.60 2.69
C LEU A 89 9.68 1.14 3.70
N GLY A 90 9.54 -0.07 4.24
CA GLY A 90 10.54 -0.70 5.11
C GLY A 90 11.87 -0.91 4.40
N ALA A 91 11.86 -1.27 3.11
CA ALA A 91 13.09 -1.42 2.33
C ALA A 91 13.83 -0.09 2.15
N VAL A 92 13.09 1.02 1.96
CA VAL A 92 13.67 2.38 1.96
C VAL A 92 14.28 2.70 3.33
N ARG A 93 13.56 2.37 4.41
CA ARG A 93 14.02 2.58 5.79
C ARG A 93 15.31 1.84 6.10
N GLU A 94 15.50 0.62 5.59
CA GLU A 94 16.71 -0.17 5.83
C GLU A 94 17.97 0.45 5.22
N GLY A 95 17.83 1.28 4.19
CA GLY A 95 18.94 2.06 3.64
C GLY A 95 19.35 3.27 4.49
N MET A 96 18.59 3.61 5.54
CA MET A 96 18.81 4.79 6.37
C MET A 96 19.74 4.52 7.56
N THR A 97 20.45 5.56 8.02
CA THR A 97 21.16 5.52 9.30
C THR A 97 20.17 5.50 10.47
N GLU A 98 20.65 5.12 11.66
CA GLU A 98 19.82 5.10 12.86
C GLU A 98 19.22 6.48 13.20
N GLU A 99 19.99 7.57 13.03
CA GLU A 99 19.49 8.93 13.22
C GLU A 99 18.36 9.28 12.25
N GLN A 100 18.46 8.81 11.00
CA GLN A 100 17.43 8.99 9.97
C GLN A 100 16.18 8.15 10.28
N LYS A 101 16.34 6.88 10.68
CA LYS A 101 15.22 6.03 11.14
C LYS A 101 14.47 6.70 12.30
N GLN A 102 15.19 7.28 13.27
CA GLN A 102 14.58 8.04 14.37
C GLN A 102 13.87 9.32 13.91
N ALA A 103 14.41 10.02 12.90
CA ALA A 103 13.73 11.18 12.32
C ALA A 103 12.42 10.77 11.61
N ALA A 104 12.42 9.66 10.87
CA ALA A 104 11.21 9.08 10.28
C ALA A 104 10.18 8.70 11.35
N ASN A 105 10.60 8.03 12.43
CA ASN A 105 9.72 7.65 13.53
C ASN A 105 9.07 8.88 14.21
N ARG A 106 9.80 9.99 14.35
CA ARG A 106 9.25 11.25 14.89
C ARG A 106 8.19 11.85 13.98
N ALA A 107 8.45 11.88 12.67
CA ALA A 107 7.48 12.36 11.68
C ALA A 107 6.21 11.50 11.69
N LEU A 108 6.37 10.17 11.65
CA LEU A 108 5.26 9.21 11.76
C LEU A 108 4.43 9.43 13.04
N THR A 109 5.10 9.51 14.19
CA THR A 109 4.42 9.74 15.48
C THR A 109 3.65 11.06 15.49
N SER A 110 4.21 12.12 14.89
CA SER A 110 3.53 13.40 14.80
C SER A 110 2.21 13.29 14.03
N ARG A 111 2.20 12.55 12.91
CA ARG A 111 1.01 12.34 12.09
C ARG A 111 -0.08 11.57 12.81
N PHE A 112 0.30 10.61 13.66
CA PHE A 112 -0.67 9.83 14.44
C PHE A 112 -1.52 10.67 15.41
N TYR A 113 -1.10 11.87 15.78
CA TYR A 113 -1.92 12.79 16.58
C TYR A 113 -3.05 13.47 15.80
N ASP A 114 -2.93 13.54 14.47
CA ASP A 114 -3.88 14.23 13.59
C ASP A 114 -4.87 13.28 12.90
N LEU A 115 -4.79 11.98 13.22
CA LEU A 115 -5.65 10.95 12.66
C LEU A 115 -7.14 11.18 13.01
N ASP A 116 -7.99 11.00 12.00
CA ASP A 116 -9.44 11.16 12.12
C ASP A 116 -10.06 10.10 13.04
N GLN A 117 -10.33 10.50 14.28
CA GLN A 117 -10.87 9.61 15.32
C GLN A 117 -12.25 9.03 14.97
N ASP A 118 -13.04 9.68 14.12
CA ASP A 118 -14.36 9.18 13.74
C ASP A 118 -14.23 7.91 12.88
N ILE A 119 -13.22 7.85 12.01
CA ILE A 119 -12.87 6.65 11.23
C ILE A 119 -12.46 5.50 12.17
N PHE A 120 -11.59 5.75 13.14
CA PHE A 120 -11.16 4.73 14.10
C PHE A 120 -12.33 4.19 14.94
N ASN A 121 -13.20 5.09 15.42
CA ASN A 121 -14.37 4.72 16.19
C ASN A 121 -15.33 3.87 15.35
N SER A 122 -15.58 4.24 14.08
CA SER A 122 -16.46 3.48 13.20
C SER A 122 -15.91 2.09 12.88
N VAL A 123 -14.60 1.96 12.63
CA VAL A 123 -13.95 0.64 12.46
C VAL A 123 -14.05 -0.18 13.75
N ASN A 124 -13.87 0.43 14.93
CA ASN A 124 -13.99 -0.26 16.20
C ASN A 124 -15.43 -0.76 16.46
N ASP A 125 -16.45 0.01 16.10
CA ASP A 125 -17.84 -0.43 16.17
C ASP A 125 -18.09 -1.63 15.25
N ALA A 126 -17.49 -1.66 14.06
CA ALA A 126 -17.55 -2.81 13.17
C ALA A 126 -16.83 -4.04 13.78
N ILE A 127 -15.66 -3.87 14.40
CA ILE A 127 -14.96 -4.95 15.12
C ILE A 127 -15.88 -5.53 16.21
N ILE A 128 -16.56 -4.69 16.99
CA ILE A 128 -17.51 -5.13 18.02
C ILE A 128 -18.67 -5.91 17.39
N LEU A 129 -19.27 -5.39 16.32
CA LEU A 129 -20.36 -6.07 15.61
C LEU A 129 -19.95 -7.46 15.12
N TYR A 130 -18.81 -7.56 14.42
CA TYR A 130 -18.34 -8.83 13.90
C TYR A 130 -17.82 -9.76 14.97
N ARG A 131 -17.43 -9.28 16.16
CA ARG A 131 -16.95 -10.15 17.24
C ARG A 131 -17.98 -11.18 17.69
N ASP A 132 -19.27 -10.81 17.65
CA ASP A 132 -20.38 -11.69 18.00
C ASP A 132 -20.79 -12.61 16.82
N LEU A 133 -20.55 -12.19 15.58
CA LEU A 133 -20.92 -12.91 14.37
C LEU A 133 -19.84 -13.89 13.91
N ASP A 134 -18.60 -13.44 13.91
CA ASP A 134 -17.38 -14.16 13.53
C ASP A 134 -16.17 -13.54 14.26
N ASN A 135 -15.78 -14.17 15.36
CA ASN A 135 -14.66 -13.68 16.18
C ASN A 135 -13.33 -13.64 15.42
N SER A 136 -13.11 -14.58 14.50
CA SER A 136 -11.89 -14.64 13.70
C SER A 136 -11.81 -13.46 12.74
N LEU A 137 -12.93 -13.09 12.11
CA LEU A 137 -12.99 -11.91 11.24
C LEU A 137 -12.73 -10.62 12.01
N ALA A 138 -13.35 -10.48 13.20
CA ALA A 138 -13.12 -9.33 14.05
C ALA A 138 -11.66 -9.19 14.48
N ASN A 139 -10.98 -10.31 14.77
CA ASN A 139 -9.55 -10.31 15.06
C ASN A 139 -8.71 -9.95 13.84
N GLU A 140 -9.13 -10.34 12.64
CA GLU A 140 -8.44 -9.99 11.40
C GLU A 140 -8.55 -8.49 11.09
N ILE A 141 -9.76 -7.92 11.20
CA ILE A 141 -9.98 -6.47 11.08
C ILE A 141 -9.14 -5.72 12.13
N SER A 142 -9.12 -6.22 13.36
CA SER A 142 -8.36 -5.58 14.43
C SER A 142 -6.86 -5.56 14.14
N GLN A 143 -6.28 -6.59 13.50
CA GLN A 143 -4.85 -6.66 13.18
C GLN A 143 -4.39 -5.62 12.15
N MET A 144 -5.31 -4.97 11.43
CA MET A 144 -4.95 -3.89 10.50
C MET A 144 -4.22 -2.75 11.23
N ASN A 145 -4.49 -2.55 12.54
CA ASN A 145 -3.90 -1.50 13.35
C ASN A 145 -2.37 -1.59 13.52
N ILE A 146 -1.78 -2.78 13.36
CA ILE A 146 -0.35 -3.02 13.55
C ILE A 146 0.41 -3.10 12.23
N LEU A 147 -0.22 -2.92 11.06
CA LEU A 147 0.47 -3.11 9.78
C LEU A 147 1.63 -2.11 9.54
N THR A 148 1.66 -0.98 10.24
CA THR A 148 2.81 -0.06 10.21
C THR A 148 4.12 -0.73 10.65
N GLN A 149 4.06 -1.82 11.45
CA GLN A 149 5.25 -2.58 11.86
C GLN A 149 6.00 -3.20 10.66
N TYR A 150 5.32 -3.43 9.53
CA TYR A 150 5.96 -3.97 8.33
C TYR A 150 6.91 -2.97 7.65
N ALA A 151 6.82 -1.68 8.01
CA ALA A 151 7.80 -0.66 7.63
C ALA A 151 9.01 -0.59 8.59
N ASP A 152 9.03 -1.36 9.68
CA ASP A 152 10.16 -1.49 10.61
C ASP A 152 10.61 -2.95 10.71
N TYR A 153 11.54 -3.35 9.86
CA TYR A 153 11.97 -4.75 9.75
C TYR A 153 12.59 -5.31 11.03
N GLU A 154 13.23 -4.48 11.86
CA GLU A 154 13.75 -4.92 13.16
C GLU A 154 12.60 -5.28 14.11
N LEU A 155 11.58 -4.42 14.16
CA LEU A 155 10.37 -4.66 14.94
C LEU A 155 9.61 -5.88 14.42
N LEU A 156 9.44 -6.01 13.11
CA LEU A 156 8.79 -7.15 12.48
C LEU A 156 9.52 -8.45 12.80
N LYS A 157 10.85 -8.49 12.70
CA LYS A 157 11.66 -9.66 13.10
C LYS A 157 11.51 -10.02 14.57
N GLN A 158 11.33 -9.02 15.44
CA GLN A 158 11.15 -9.23 16.87
C GLN A 158 9.76 -9.77 17.22
N GLN A 159 8.71 -9.22 16.60
CA GLN A 159 7.32 -9.50 16.96
C GLN A 159 6.73 -10.66 16.17
N GLU A 160 7.05 -10.76 14.88
CA GLU A 160 6.51 -11.75 13.94
C GLU A 160 7.64 -12.39 13.10
N PRO A 161 8.57 -13.14 13.72
CA PRO A 161 9.75 -13.66 13.03
C PRO A 161 9.42 -14.60 11.85
N GLN A 162 8.32 -15.35 11.94
CA GLN A 162 7.88 -16.23 10.86
C GLN A 162 7.39 -15.42 9.65
N GLU A 163 6.78 -14.27 9.92
CA GLU A 163 6.26 -13.38 8.89
C GLU A 163 7.39 -12.63 8.19
N ALA A 164 8.39 -12.16 8.93
CA ALA A 164 9.62 -11.63 8.33
C ALA A 164 10.26 -12.65 7.36
N VAL A 165 10.31 -13.95 7.75
CA VAL A 165 10.79 -15.03 6.87
C VAL A 165 9.90 -15.22 5.63
N ARG A 166 8.57 -15.19 5.77
CA ARG A 166 7.62 -15.26 4.64
C ARG A 166 7.92 -14.17 3.61
N LEU A 167 8.26 -12.97 4.08
CA LEU A 167 8.53 -11.78 3.28
C LEU A 167 9.99 -11.68 2.79
N GLY A 168 10.86 -12.62 3.17
CA GLY A 168 12.28 -12.60 2.78
C GLY A 168 13.13 -11.56 3.51
N ILE A 169 12.65 -11.05 4.65
CA ILE A 169 13.33 -10.06 5.50
C ILE A 169 14.25 -10.82 6.49
N GLN A 170 15.57 -10.58 6.41
CA GLN A 170 16.60 -11.23 7.22
C GLN A 170 17.30 -10.24 8.17
#